data_AF-A0A3B9QHU8-F1
#
_entry.id   AF-A0A3B9QHU8-F1
#
_cell.length_a   1.000
_cell.length_b   1.000
_cell.length_c   1.000
_cell.angle_alpha   90.00
_cell.angle_beta   90.00
_cell.angle_gamma   90.00
#
_symmetry.space_group_name_H-M   'P 1'
#
loop_
_entity.id
_entity.type
_entity.pdbx_description
1 polymer ?
#
loop_
_entity_poly.entity_id
_entity_poly.type
_entity_poly.pdbx_seq_one_letter_code
_entity_poly.pdbx_strand_id
1 'polypeptide(L)'
;MNDGTLTQPVRAFLGLGSNMGDRHDLLATAVDELPGLYGVSGLYETAPVGGPVQESFFNLVVEIHTYLSPYDLLTACQDLEQSAGRVRLERWGPRTLDIDILL
;
A
#
# COMPACT_ATOMS: atom_id res chain seq x y z
N MET A 1 28.34 -7.30 -26.98
CA MET A 1 26.98 -6.75 -27.13
C MET A 1 26.01 -7.85 -26.71
N ASN A 2 25.09 -7.51 -25.79
CA ASN A 2 24.04 -8.32 -25.17
C ASN A 2 24.42 -9.64 -24.49
N ASP A 3 24.63 -9.62 -23.16
CA ASP A 3 24.19 -10.73 -22.31
C ASP A 3 22.72 -10.52 -21.96
N GLY A 4 21.83 -11.06 -22.81
CA GLY A 4 20.37 -10.95 -22.65
C GLY A 4 19.82 -11.73 -21.45
N THR A 5 20.24 -11.42 -20.23
CA THR A 5 19.53 -11.84 -19.02
C THR A 5 18.25 -11.00 -18.92
N LEU A 6 17.14 -11.60 -19.32
CA LEU A 6 15.82 -11.08 -18.97
C LEU A 6 15.79 -10.95 -17.44
N THR A 7 15.69 -9.72 -16.94
CA THR A 7 15.40 -9.51 -15.52
C THR A 7 14.04 -10.14 -15.26
N GLN A 8 13.95 -10.94 -14.20
CA GLN A 8 12.70 -11.57 -13.79
C GLN A 8 12.01 -10.60 -12.83
N PRO A 9 10.69 -10.41 -12.90
CA PRO A 9 10.01 -9.57 -11.94
C PRO A 9 10.11 -10.23 -10.55
N VAL A 10 10.31 -9.41 -9.54
CA VAL A 10 10.33 -9.84 -8.14
C VAL A 10 8.90 -9.82 -7.64
N ARG A 11 8.51 -10.86 -6.90
CA ARG A 11 7.24 -10.89 -6.19
C ARG A 11 7.38 -10.09 -4.89
N ALA A 12 6.48 -9.13 -4.69
CA ALA A 12 6.39 -8.35 -3.47
C ALA A 12 4.96 -8.40 -2.90
N PHE A 13 4.84 -8.21 -1.59
CA PHE A 13 3.55 -8.11 -0.91
C PHE A 13 3.41 -6.76 -0.22
N LEU A 14 2.32 -6.05 -0.50
CA LEU A 14 2.03 -4.75 0.09
C LEU A 14 0.82 -4.86 1.02
N GLY A 15 0.97 -4.37 2.25
CA GLY A 15 -0.15 -4.17 3.17
C GLY A 15 -0.73 -2.78 2.94
N LEU A 16 -2.03 -2.69 2.69
CA LEU A 16 -2.73 -1.42 2.52
C LEU A 16 -3.71 -1.23 3.68
N GLY A 17 -3.77 -0.02 4.22
CA GLY A 17 -4.65 0.34 5.33
C GLY A 17 -5.27 1.74 5.20
N SER A 18 -6.53 1.87 5.60
CA SER A 18 -7.23 3.17 5.66
C SER A 18 -8.19 3.22 6.84
N ASN A 19 -8.18 4.32 7.61
CA ASN A 19 -9.18 4.58 8.65
C ASN A 19 -9.81 5.98 8.59
N MET A 20 -9.61 6.71 7.50
CA MET A 20 -10.13 8.07 7.32
C MET A 20 -10.68 8.27 5.91
N GLY A 21 -11.74 9.06 5.79
CA GLY A 21 -12.38 9.35 4.51
C GLY A 21 -13.17 8.15 3.98
N ASP A 22 -13.30 8.06 2.66
CA ASP A 22 -13.90 6.90 2.00
C ASP A 22 -12.89 5.76 1.93
N ARG A 23 -12.76 5.04 3.05
CA ARG A 23 -11.76 3.98 3.26
C ARG A 23 -11.78 2.93 2.13
N HIS A 24 -12.97 2.59 1.62
CA HIS A 24 -13.12 1.60 0.58
C HIS A 24 -12.60 2.12 -0.77
N ASP A 25 -13.03 3.32 -1.17
CA ASP A 25 -12.63 3.91 -2.45
C ASP A 25 -11.15 4.28 -2.49
N LEU A 26 -10.59 4.73 -1.37
CA LEU A 26 -9.15 4.98 -1.24
C LEU A 26 -8.33 3.72 -1.43
N LEU A 27 -8.74 2.60 -0.81
CA LEU A 27 -8.07 1.30 -0.99
C LEU A 27 -8.24 0.77 -2.41
N ALA A 28 -9.46 0.85 -2.98
CA ALA A 28 -9.74 0.37 -4.33
C ALA A 28 -8.90 1.14 -5.37
N THR A 29 -8.85 2.47 -5.26
CA THR A 29 -8.03 3.32 -6.14
C THR A 29 -6.56 2.95 -6.04
N ALA A 30 -6.02 2.76 -4.84
CA ALA A 30 -4.63 2.39 -4.65
C ALA A 30 -4.31 1.00 -5.25
N VAL A 31 -5.22 0.03 -5.13
CA VAL A 31 -5.06 -1.29 -5.76
C VAL A 31 -5.05 -1.19 -7.28
N ASP A 32 -5.95 -0.38 -7.87
CA ASP A 32 -6.06 -0.19 -9.32
C ASP A 32 -4.84 0.55 -9.91
N GLU A 33 -4.21 1.44 -9.15
CA GLU A 33 -3.03 2.20 -9.59
C GLU A 33 -1.70 1.43 -9.43
N LEU A 34 -1.68 0.32 -8.69
CA LEU A 34 -0.47 -0.48 -8.51
C LEU A 34 -0.11 -1.29 -9.76
N PRO A 35 1.07 -1.07 -10.36
CA PRO A 35 1.50 -1.86 -11.51
C PRO A 35 1.86 -3.28 -11.10
N GLY A 36 1.56 -4.24 -11.99
CA GLY A 36 1.93 -5.63 -11.78
C GLY A 36 1.08 -6.36 -10.73
N LEU A 37 -0.13 -5.88 -10.46
CA LEU A 37 -1.08 -6.56 -9.58
C LEU A 37 -1.30 -8.02 -10.02
N TYR A 38 -1.08 -8.93 -9.08
CA TYR A 38 -1.24 -10.37 -9.28
C TYR A 38 -2.40 -10.93 -8.46
N GLY A 39 -2.63 -10.40 -7.25
CA GLY A 39 -3.71 -10.85 -6.39
C GLY A 39 -4.04 -9.86 -5.27
N VAL A 40 -5.26 -9.95 -4.77
CA VAL A 40 -5.80 -9.12 -3.68
C VAL A 40 -6.41 -10.05 -2.63
N SER A 41 -6.14 -9.81 -1.35
CA SER A 41 -6.77 -10.55 -0.25
C SER A 41 -8.24 -10.13 -0.07
N GLY A 42 -8.91 -10.75 0.91
CA GLY A 42 -10.14 -10.16 1.47
C GLY A 42 -9.86 -8.81 2.14
N LEU A 43 -10.92 -8.01 2.28
CA LEU A 43 -10.93 -6.75 3.03
C LEU A 43 -11.33 -7.03 4.48
N TYR A 44 -10.57 -6.52 5.45
CA TYR A 44 -10.80 -6.76 6.87
C TYR A 44 -10.92 -5.45 7.63
N GLU A 45 -11.95 -5.34 8.47
CA GLU A 45 -12.04 -4.27 9.46
C GLU A 45 -11.36 -4.69 10.77
N THR A 46 -10.42 -3.88 11.25
CA THR A 46 -9.63 -4.18 12.45
C THR A 46 -9.54 -2.96 13.37
N ALA A 47 -9.58 -3.20 14.68
CA ALA A 47 -9.32 -2.16 15.66
C ALA A 47 -7.89 -1.60 15.51
N PRO A 48 -7.67 -0.29 15.77
CA PRO A 48 -6.34 0.30 15.75
C PRO A 48 -5.45 -0.31 16.84
N VAL A 49 -4.16 -0.43 16.55
CA VAL A 49 -3.14 -0.92 17.50
C VAL A 49 -2.24 0.24 17.90
N GLY A 50 -2.35 0.68 19.16
CA GLY A 50 -1.63 1.86 19.66
C GLY A 50 -2.15 3.18 19.08
N GLY A 51 -1.42 4.27 19.35
CA GLY A 51 -1.77 5.61 18.88
C GLY A 51 -2.93 6.27 19.66
N PRO A 52 -3.44 7.43 19.20
CA PRO A 52 -4.62 8.05 19.76
C PRO A 52 -5.87 7.20 19.52
N VAL A 53 -6.97 7.54 20.22
CA VAL A 53 -8.29 7.00 19.90
C VAL A 53 -8.65 7.40 18.48
N GLN A 54 -8.97 6.41 17.65
CA GLN A 54 -9.24 6.57 16.24
C GLN A 54 -10.18 5.49 15.73
N GLU A 55 -10.74 5.71 14.55
CA GLU A 55 -11.63 4.76 13.88
C GLU A 55 -10.90 3.47 13.50
N SER A 56 -11.69 2.41 13.31
CA SER A 56 -11.19 1.12 12.82
C SER A 56 -10.61 1.24 11.41
N PHE A 57 -9.60 0.43 11.13
CA PHE A 57 -8.97 0.35 9.83
C PHE A 57 -9.69 -0.67 8.95
N PHE A 58 -9.86 -0.34 7.68
CA PHE A 58 -9.91 -1.34 6.63
C PHE A 58 -8.48 -1.69 6.21
N ASN A 59 -8.18 -2.99 6.12
CA ASN A 59 -6.89 -3.50 5.69
C ASN A 59 -7.07 -4.59 4.64
N LEU A 60 -6.13 -4.64 3.70
CA LEU A 60 -5.95 -5.74 2.74
C LEU A 60 -4.47 -5.92 2.43
N VAL A 61 -4.14 -7.04 1.79
CA VAL A 61 -2.81 -7.31 1.23
C VAL A 61 -2.94 -7.52 -0.27
N VAL A 62 -2.01 -6.97 -1.03
CA VAL A 62 -1.85 -7.25 -2.46
C VAL A 62 -0.54 -7.96 -2.74
N GLU A 63 -0.57 -8.88 -3.70
CA GLU A 63 0.61 -9.44 -4.35
C GLU A 63 0.85 -8.68 -5.65
N ILE A 64 2.08 -8.21 -5.84
CA ILE A 64 2.52 -7.61 -7.10
C ILE A 64 3.78 -8.30 -7.64
N HIS A 65 3.92 -8.34 -8.95
CA HIS A 65 5.15 -8.75 -9.64
C HIS A 65 5.77 -7.50 -10.28
N THR A 66 6.92 -7.07 -9.76
CA THR A 66 7.51 -5.77 -10.11
C THR A 66 8.98 -5.88 -10.52
N TYR A 67 9.40 -4.98 -11.40
CA TYR A 67 10.80 -4.79 -11.76
C TYR A 67 11.47 -3.66 -10.98
N LEU A 68 10.70 -2.96 -10.14
CA LEU A 68 11.20 -1.86 -9.32
C LEU A 68 12.18 -2.38 -8.27
N SER A 69 13.21 -1.58 -7.98
CA SER A 69 14.02 -1.81 -6.79
C SER A 69 13.18 -1.57 -5.53
N PRO A 70 13.58 -2.09 -4.35
CA PRO A 70 12.83 -1.83 -3.11
C PRO A 70 12.61 -0.34 -2.80
N TYR A 71 13.59 0.52 -3.13
CA TYR A 71 13.47 1.96 -2.90
C TYR A 71 12.57 2.66 -3.93
N ASP A 72 12.57 2.21 -5.18
CA ASP A 72 11.64 2.73 -6.19
C ASP A 72 10.21 2.29 -5.88
N LEU A 73 10.02 1.06 -5.38
CA LEU A 73 8.72 0.58 -4.91
C LEU A 73 8.23 1.39 -3.69
N LEU A 74 9.13 1.68 -2.74
CA LEU A 74 8.80 2.53 -1.59
C LEU A 74 8.38 3.93 -2.05
N THR A 75 9.07 4.50 -3.04
CA THR A 75 8.73 5.81 -3.61
C THR A 75 7.34 5.77 -4.25
N ALA A 76 7.05 4.76 -5.08
CA ALA A 76 5.71 4.59 -5.67
C ALA A 76 4.61 4.45 -4.61
N CYS A 77 4.86 3.71 -3.53
CA CYS A 77 3.92 3.59 -2.41
C CYS A 77 3.65 4.94 -1.73
N GLN A 78 4.71 5.72 -1.48
CA GLN A 78 4.59 7.06 -0.88
C GLN A 78 3.87 8.06 -1.79
N ASP A 79 4.03 7.96 -3.11
CA ASP A 79 3.34 8.80 -4.08
C ASP A 79 1.83 8.50 -4.11
N LEU A 80 1.44 7.23 -3.99
CA LEU A 80 0.03 6.82 -3.84
C LEU A 80 -0.57 7.35 -2.54
N GLU A 81 0.16 7.25 -1.42
CA GLU A 81 -0.27 7.83 -0.14
C GLU A 81 -0.46 9.35 -0.24
N GLN A 82 0.47 10.05 -0.89
CA GLN A 82 0.39 11.50 -1.07
C GLN A 82 -0.81 11.88 -1.94
N SER A 83 -1.06 11.14 -3.02
CA SER A 83 -2.21 11.33 -3.91
C SER A 83 -3.53 11.07 -3.20
N ALA A 84 -3.55 10.10 -2.27
CA ALA A 84 -4.65 9.84 -1.35
C ALA A 84 -4.78 10.86 -0.21
N GLY A 85 -3.97 11.92 -0.19
CA GLY A 85 -4.06 12.99 0.80
C GLY A 85 -3.51 12.64 2.18
N ARG A 86 -2.56 11.68 2.29
CA ARG A 86 -1.96 11.30 3.57
C ARG A 86 -1.23 12.49 4.20
N VAL A 87 -1.59 12.83 5.44
CA VAL A 87 -0.93 13.85 6.28
C VAL A 87 -0.40 13.22 7.57
N ARG A 88 0.82 13.59 7.96
CA ARG A 88 1.49 13.06 9.18
C ARG A 88 1.49 14.12 10.29
N LEU A 89 0.36 14.26 10.98
CA LEU A 89 0.18 15.25 12.07
C LEU A 89 0.56 14.70 13.45
N GLU A 90 0.24 13.43 13.72
CA GLU A 90 0.48 12.77 14.99
C GLU A 90 1.09 11.38 14.75
N ARG A 91 1.98 10.95 15.66
CA ARG A 91 2.57 9.62 15.61
C ARG A 91 1.47 8.57 15.77
N TRP A 92 1.36 7.67 14.78
CA TRP A 92 0.32 6.61 14.72
C TRP A 92 -1.12 7.13 14.67
N GLY A 93 -1.32 8.38 14.21
CA GLY A 93 -2.64 8.94 14.00
C GLY A 93 -3.39 8.35 12.79
N PRO A 94 -4.63 8.83 12.58
CA PRO A 94 -5.45 8.45 11.44
C PRO A 94 -4.79 8.76 10.09
N ARG A 95 -5.13 7.97 9.06
CA ARG A 95 -4.58 8.10 7.72
C ARG A 95 -5.60 7.70 6.66
N THR A 96 -5.62 8.47 5.57
CA THR A 96 -6.42 8.18 4.37
C THR A 96 -5.94 6.91 3.68
N LEU A 97 -4.63 6.74 3.58
CA LEU A 97 -3.99 5.56 3.02
C LEU A 97 -2.64 5.36 3.70
N ASP A 98 -2.25 4.10 3.85
CA ASP A 98 -0.97 3.63 4.34
C ASP A 98 -0.61 2.39 3.55
N ILE A 99 0.61 2.37 3.00
CA ILE A 99 1.10 1.27 2.19
C ILE A 99 2.45 0.83 2.73
N ASP A 100 2.50 -0.39 3.26
CA ASP A 100 3.70 -1.01 3.79
C ASP A 100 4.21 -2.11 2.86
N ILE A 101 5.50 -2.10 2.56
CA ILE A 101 6.17 -3.24 1.89
C ILE A 101 6.43 -4.32 2.94
N LEU A 102 5.80 -5.48 2.79
CA LEU A 102 5.88 -6.58 3.75
C LEU A 102 7.00 -7.57 3.41
N LEU A 103 7.13 -7.93 2.12
CA LEU A 103 8.04 -8.94 1.59
C LEU A 103 8.47 -8.58 0.17
#